data_AF-A0A924UYS5-F1
#
_entry.id   AF-A0A924UYS5-F1
#
_cell.length_a   1.000
_cell.length_b   1.000
_cell.length_c   1.000
_cell.angle_alpha   90.00
_cell.angle_beta   90.00
_cell.angle_gamma   90.00
#
_symmetry.space_group_name_H-M   'P 1'
#
loop_
_entity.id
_entity.type
_entity.pdbx_description
1 polymer ?
#
loop_
_entity_poly.entity_id
_entity_poly.type
_entity_poly.pdbx_seq_one_letter_code
_entity_poly.pdbx_strand_id
1 'polypeptide(L)'
;MKDYYKILEIEFGADIQSVKKAYRRLALKYHPDKNKAPDASVKFIEITEAYEVLNNDIKKNQYDNLYSSYFKTAGQRTENREDVKTEKTQEWTNYGKKKAEEYASMKYDDFADRIIDELRLGIGYTPNIIFILICGIGVVSSFYIMAEVSGVFGLIMLVMYGTACYFLYERAKKDYIAERRHKILNKYK
;
A
#
# COMPACT_ATOMS: atom_id res chain seq x y z
N MET A 1 -5.85 21.47 -11.77
CA MET A 1 -5.37 20.38 -10.90
C MET A 1 -6.55 19.47 -10.59
N LYS A 2 -6.40 18.15 -10.73
CA LYS A 2 -7.48 17.19 -10.42
C LYS A 2 -7.56 16.92 -8.92
N ASP A 3 -8.75 16.62 -8.43
CA ASP A 3 -8.99 16.22 -7.05
C ASP A 3 -8.92 14.68 -6.94
N TYR A 4 -7.75 14.15 -6.58
CA TYR A 4 -7.49 12.72 -6.49
C TYR A 4 -8.23 12.05 -5.33
N TYR A 5 -8.49 12.78 -4.25
CA TYR A 5 -9.30 12.28 -3.13
C TYR A 5 -10.74 12.08 -3.58
N LYS A 6 -11.30 13.05 -4.31
CA LYS A 6 -12.65 12.95 -4.88
C LYS A 6 -12.76 11.88 -5.96
N ILE A 7 -11.76 11.72 -6.82
CA ILE A 7 -11.72 10.66 -7.84
C ILE A 7 -11.77 9.26 -7.20
N LEU A 8 -11.05 9.07 -6.08
CA LEU A 8 -11.07 7.82 -5.32
C LEU A 8 -12.27 7.70 -4.36
N GLU A 9 -13.16 8.69 -4.31
CA GLU A 9 -14.31 8.72 -3.39
C GLU A 9 -13.89 8.56 -1.92
N ILE A 10 -12.82 9.25 -1.50
CA ILE A 10 -12.27 9.23 -0.14
C ILE A 10 -12.08 10.66 0.40
N GLU A 11 -12.02 10.79 1.72
CA GLU A 11 -11.78 12.07 2.38
C GLU A 11 -10.31 12.52 2.26
N PHE A 12 -10.09 13.84 2.30
CA PHE A 12 -8.76 14.41 2.35
C PHE A 12 -8.01 13.94 3.60
N GLY A 13 -6.76 13.50 3.42
CA GLY A 13 -5.96 12.96 4.53
C GLY A 13 -6.22 11.48 4.84
N ALA A 14 -7.05 10.79 4.05
CA ALA A 14 -7.25 9.35 4.18
C ALA A 14 -5.92 8.56 4.19
N ASP A 15 -5.89 7.48 4.96
CA ASP A 15 -4.72 6.63 5.11
C ASP A 15 -4.44 5.80 3.84
N ILE A 16 -3.23 5.27 3.72
CA ILE A 16 -2.81 4.47 2.55
C ILE A 16 -3.70 3.23 2.39
N GLN A 17 -4.21 2.65 3.48
CA GLN A 17 -5.09 1.49 3.39
C GLN A 17 -6.43 1.85 2.75
N SER A 18 -7.02 3.01 3.10
CA SER A 18 -8.23 3.53 2.47
C SER A 18 -8.02 3.85 1.00
N VAL A 19 -6.90 4.49 0.64
CA VAL A 19 -6.50 4.75 -0.76
C VAL A 19 -6.45 3.44 -1.55
N LYS A 20 -5.74 2.43 -1.04
CA LYS A 20 -5.67 1.10 -1.65
C LYS A 20 -7.04 0.47 -1.77
N LYS A 21 -7.86 0.49 -0.71
CA LYS A 21 -9.21 -0.10 -0.71
C LYS A 21 -10.12 0.54 -1.75
N ALA A 22 -10.11 1.86 -1.85
CA ALA A 22 -10.88 2.62 -2.82
C ALA A 22 -10.44 2.31 -4.26
N TYR A 23 -9.13 2.36 -4.53
CA TYR A 23 -8.57 2.01 -5.82
C TYR A 23 -9.02 0.62 -6.28
N ARG A 24 -8.90 -0.40 -5.42
CA ARG A 24 -9.33 -1.78 -5.77
C ARG A 24 -10.79 -1.85 -6.21
N ARG A 25 -11.69 -1.24 -5.43
CA ARG A 25 -13.13 -1.24 -5.74
C ARG A 25 -13.41 -0.56 -7.07
N LEU A 26 -12.79 0.60 -7.32
CA LEU A 26 -13.05 1.40 -8.51
C LEU A 26 -12.37 0.82 -9.75
N ALA A 27 -11.12 0.34 -9.63
CA ALA A 27 -10.37 -0.23 -10.74
C ALA A 27 -11.02 -1.53 -11.26
N LEU A 28 -11.53 -2.38 -10.38
CA LEU A 28 -12.30 -3.57 -10.80
C LEU A 28 -13.63 -3.21 -11.46
N LYS A 29 -14.26 -2.11 -11.03
CA LYS A 29 -15.54 -1.63 -11.58
C LYS A 29 -15.39 -0.99 -12.97
N TYR A 30 -14.28 -0.30 -13.21
CA TYR A 30 -14.03 0.45 -14.45
C TYR A 30 -13.01 -0.21 -15.38
N HIS A 31 -12.57 -1.43 -15.08
CA HIS A 31 -11.65 -2.17 -15.96
C HIS A 31 -12.25 -2.30 -17.37
N PRO A 32 -11.51 -1.97 -18.45
CA PRO A 32 -12.04 -1.89 -19.81
C PRO A 32 -12.57 -3.22 -20.35
N ASP A 33 -12.03 -4.35 -19.88
CA ASP A 33 -12.49 -5.68 -20.25
C ASP A 33 -13.93 -5.98 -19.76
N LYS A 34 -14.31 -5.50 -18.57
CA LYS A 34 -15.65 -5.71 -18.01
C LYS A 34 -16.60 -4.55 -18.24
N ASN A 35 -16.08 -3.33 -18.35
CA ASN A 35 -16.88 -2.12 -18.48
C ASN A 35 -16.62 -1.44 -19.83
N LYS A 36 -17.56 -1.61 -20.75
CA LYS A 36 -17.51 -1.07 -22.12
C LYS A 36 -18.16 0.31 -22.26
N ALA A 37 -18.49 0.97 -21.15
CA ALA A 37 -19.04 2.32 -21.20
C ALA A 37 -17.98 3.28 -21.79
N PRO A 38 -18.41 4.28 -22.58
CA PRO A 38 -17.49 5.20 -23.25
C PRO A 38 -16.63 6.02 -22.28
N ASP A 39 -17.09 6.20 -21.04
CA ASP A 39 -16.39 6.91 -19.96
C ASP A 39 -15.53 5.99 -19.08
N ALA A 40 -15.65 4.67 -19.20
CA ALA A 40 -14.96 3.73 -18.31
C ALA A 40 -13.44 3.81 -18.44
N SER A 41 -12.92 3.89 -19.66
CA SER A 41 -11.49 4.03 -19.93
C SER A 41 -10.92 5.32 -19.33
N VAL A 42 -11.64 6.44 -19.49
CA VAL A 42 -11.23 7.74 -18.93
C VAL A 42 -11.20 7.67 -17.41
N LYS A 43 -12.26 7.14 -16.79
CA LYS A 43 -12.32 6.97 -15.33
C LYS A 43 -11.22 6.05 -14.82
N PHE A 44 -10.93 4.95 -15.52
CA PHE A 44 -9.87 4.02 -15.14
C PHE A 44 -8.48 4.69 -15.14
N ILE A 45 -8.22 5.54 -16.13
CA ILE A 45 -6.99 6.35 -16.18
C ILE A 45 -6.92 7.29 -14.98
N GLU A 46 -8.00 8.02 -14.69
CA GLU A 46 -8.04 8.96 -13.55
C GLU A 46 -7.90 8.27 -12.19
N ILE A 47 -8.55 7.11 -12.02
CA ILE A 47 -8.46 6.28 -10.82
C ILE A 47 -7.02 5.79 -10.60
N THR A 48 -6.37 5.35 -11.68
CA THR A 48 -4.97 4.88 -11.62
C THR A 48 -4.01 6.02 -11.35
N GLU A 49 -4.19 7.17 -12.02
CA GLU A 49 -3.42 8.40 -11.76
C GLU A 49 -3.52 8.84 -10.30
N ALA A 50 -4.73 8.89 -9.75
CA ALA A 50 -4.98 9.23 -8.36
C ALA A 50 -4.29 8.25 -7.39
N TYR A 51 -4.40 6.95 -7.67
CA TYR A 51 -3.74 5.91 -6.88
C TYR A 51 -2.21 6.05 -6.89
N GLU A 52 -1.59 6.24 -8.06
CA GLU A 52 -0.13 6.33 -8.17
C GLU A 52 0.46 7.56 -7.46
N VAL A 53 -0.33 8.63 -7.32
CA VAL A 53 0.07 9.83 -6.55
C VAL A 53 -0.16 9.61 -5.05
N LEU A 54 -1.33 9.13 -4.65
CA LEU A 54 -1.71 9.03 -3.23
C LEU A 54 -1.10 7.81 -2.51
N ASN A 55 -0.70 6.77 -3.25
CA ASN A 55 -0.08 5.57 -2.69
C ASN A 55 1.41 5.74 -2.34
N ASN A 56 2.07 6.78 -2.87
CA ASN A 56 3.47 7.06 -2.58
C ASN A 56 3.58 8.24 -1.61
N ASP A 57 4.17 8.03 -0.44
CA ASP A 57 4.26 9.06 0.62
C ASP A 57 4.89 10.37 0.14
N ILE A 58 5.93 10.30 -0.70
CA ILE A 58 6.61 11.48 -1.23
C ILE A 58 5.68 12.24 -2.19
N LYS A 59 5.02 11.53 -3.12
CA LYS A 59 4.10 12.15 -4.08
C LYS A 59 2.83 12.67 -3.40
N LYS A 60 2.29 11.93 -2.43
CA LYS A 60 1.14 12.31 -1.62
C LYS A 60 1.43 13.61 -0.86
N ASN A 61 2.56 13.71 -0.17
CA ASN A 61 2.94 14.93 0.54
C ASN A 61 3.08 16.13 -0.41
N GLN A 62 3.70 15.93 -1.58
CA GLN A 62 3.79 16.97 -2.60
C GLN A 62 2.41 17.39 -3.12
N TYR A 63 1.52 16.43 -3.35
CA TYR A 63 0.14 16.67 -3.75
C TYR A 63 -0.66 17.40 -2.67
N ASP A 64 -0.56 17.01 -1.41
CA ASP A 64 -1.31 17.60 -0.28
C ASP A 64 -0.92 19.06 -0.03
N ASN A 65 0.37 19.38 -0.21
CA ASN A 65 0.88 20.76 -0.16
C ASN A 65 0.26 21.64 -1.26
N LEU A 66 0.18 21.10 -2.48
CA LEU A 66 -0.50 21.77 -3.59
C LEU A 66 -2.02 21.81 -3.36
N TYR A 67 -2.63 20.73 -2.90
CA TYR A 67 -4.06 20.65 -2.65
C TYR A 67 -4.51 21.74 -1.68
N SER A 68 -3.75 21.96 -0.61
CA SER A 68 -4.02 23.01 0.37
C SER A 68 -3.92 24.42 -0.22
N SER A 69 -3.00 24.69 -1.15
CA SER A 69 -2.94 26.02 -1.78
C SER A 69 -4.05 26.22 -2.83
N TYR A 70 -4.37 25.18 -3.59
CA TYR A 70 -5.33 25.23 -4.70
C TYR A 70 -6.80 25.17 -4.25
N PHE A 71 -7.16 24.28 -3.33
CA PHE A 71 -8.55 24.04 -2.93
C PHE A 71 -8.98 24.79 -1.67
N LYS A 72 -8.05 25.14 -0.77
CA LYS A 72 -8.35 25.92 0.45
C LYS A 72 -8.56 27.42 0.15
N THR A 73 -7.95 27.93 -0.93
CA THR A 73 -8.07 29.34 -1.39
C THR A 73 -9.19 29.52 -2.42
N ALA A 74 -9.91 28.45 -2.79
CA ALA A 74 -10.88 28.43 -3.90
C ALA A 74 -12.16 29.25 -3.68
N GLY A 75 -12.26 30.04 -2.60
CA GLY A 75 -13.35 30.99 -2.38
C GLY A 75 -13.24 32.32 -3.13
N GLN A 76 -12.08 32.66 -3.72
CA GLN A 76 -11.94 33.91 -4.49
C GLN A 76 -11.12 33.74 -5.78
N ARG A 77 -11.65 34.31 -6.87
CA ARG A 77 -11.00 34.58 -8.17
C ARG A 77 -10.74 33.40 -9.12
N THR A 78 -11.74 33.10 -9.93
CA THR A 78 -11.66 32.31 -11.18
C THR A 78 -11.72 33.27 -12.37
N GLU A 79 -10.60 33.53 -13.04
CA GLU A 79 -10.65 33.98 -14.46
C GLU A 79 -9.35 33.79 -15.25
N ASN A 80 -8.18 33.59 -14.62
CA ASN A 80 -6.93 33.24 -15.32
C ASN A 80 -6.18 32.13 -14.55
N ARG A 81 -6.58 30.86 -14.73
CA ARG A 81 -5.99 29.70 -14.01
C ARG A 81 -5.64 28.53 -14.95
N GLU A 82 -5.26 28.80 -16.20
CA GLU A 82 -4.91 27.73 -17.14
C GLU A 82 -3.42 27.31 -17.10
N ASP A 83 -2.57 28.01 -16.37
CA ASP A 83 -1.14 28.10 -16.73
C ASP A 83 -0.14 27.90 -15.59
N VAL A 84 -0.50 27.15 -14.54
CA VAL A 84 0.52 26.49 -13.70
C VAL A 84 0.36 24.97 -13.78
N LYS A 85 0.49 24.43 -15.00
CA LYS A 85 0.92 23.04 -15.15
C LYS A 85 2.39 22.97 -14.75
N THR A 86 2.66 22.79 -13.46
CA THR A 86 4.01 22.45 -12.99
C THR A 86 4.47 21.19 -13.73
N GLU A 87 5.72 21.18 -14.19
CA GLU A 87 6.37 20.02 -14.84
C GLU A 87 6.08 18.70 -14.10
N LYS A 88 6.12 18.75 -12.76
CA LYS A 88 5.76 17.63 -11.87
C LYS A 88 4.33 17.11 -12.04
N THR A 89 3.35 18.00 -12.23
CA THR A 89 1.95 17.58 -12.43
C THR A 89 1.77 16.88 -13.78
N GLN A 90 2.46 17.35 -14.82
CA GLN A 90 2.48 16.68 -16.12
C GLN A 90 3.16 15.31 -16.04
N GLU A 91 4.27 15.22 -15.30
CA GLU A 91 4.98 13.97 -15.06
C GLU A 91 4.06 12.94 -14.37
N TRP A 92 3.36 13.31 -13.31
CA TRP A 92 2.41 12.42 -12.63
C TRP A 92 1.26 11.98 -13.53
N THR A 93 0.72 12.91 -14.34
CA THR A 93 -0.34 12.61 -15.30
C THR A 93 0.13 11.57 -16.32
N ASN A 94 1.32 11.78 -16.89
CA ASN A 94 1.89 10.88 -17.89
C ASN A 94 2.25 9.52 -17.29
N TYR A 95 2.79 9.49 -16.07
CA TYR A 95 3.09 8.27 -15.35
C TYR A 95 1.82 7.46 -15.04
N GLY A 96 0.77 8.13 -14.54
CA GLY A 96 -0.52 7.53 -14.27
C GLY A 96 -1.17 6.95 -15.52
N LYS A 97 -1.13 7.69 -16.64
CA LYS A 97 -1.65 7.21 -17.94
C LYS A 97 -0.92 5.98 -18.44
N LYS A 98 0.41 5.96 -18.40
CA LYS A 98 1.22 4.80 -18.80
C LYS A 98 0.88 3.57 -17.95
N LYS A 99 0.71 3.74 -16.64
CA LYS A 99 0.31 2.66 -15.73
C LYS A 99 -1.12 2.18 -15.97
N ALA A 100 -2.04 3.09 -16.25
CA ALA A 100 -3.40 2.74 -16.62
C ALA A 100 -3.44 1.94 -17.92
N GLU A 101 -2.65 2.31 -18.92
CA GLU A 101 -2.53 1.56 -20.18
C GLU A 101 -1.94 0.15 -19.94
N GLU A 102 -0.90 0.04 -19.09
CA GLU A 102 -0.33 -1.24 -18.67
C GLU A 102 -1.40 -2.14 -18.06
N TYR A 103 -2.16 -1.64 -17.07
CA TYR A 103 -3.21 -2.41 -16.41
C TYR A 103 -4.42 -2.70 -17.31
N ALA A 104 -4.82 -1.74 -18.14
CA ALA A 104 -5.92 -1.88 -19.10
C ALA A 104 -5.65 -2.95 -20.17
N SER A 105 -4.38 -3.18 -20.50
CA SER A 105 -3.97 -4.20 -21.46
C SER A 105 -3.95 -5.63 -20.90
N MET A 106 -3.98 -5.77 -19.57
CA MET A 106 -4.07 -7.09 -18.92
C MET A 106 -5.50 -7.63 -18.98
N LYS A 107 -5.65 -8.96 -18.91
CA LYS A 107 -6.98 -9.56 -18.73
C LYS A 107 -7.53 -9.19 -17.36
N TYR A 108 -8.85 -9.07 -17.25
CA TYR A 108 -9.50 -8.73 -15.99
C TYR A 108 -9.11 -9.69 -14.86
N ASP A 109 -9.10 -11.00 -15.12
CA ASP A 109 -8.81 -12.00 -14.10
C ASP A 109 -7.37 -11.88 -13.59
N ASP A 110 -6.40 -11.71 -14.50
CA ASP A 110 -4.99 -11.51 -14.17
C ASP A 110 -4.78 -10.21 -13.36
N PHE A 111 -5.50 -9.15 -13.71
CA PHE A 111 -5.47 -7.87 -13.00
C PHE A 111 -6.08 -7.99 -11.59
N ALA A 112 -7.22 -8.66 -11.47
CA ALA A 112 -7.90 -8.87 -10.20
C ALA A 112 -7.05 -9.71 -9.24
N ASP A 113 -6.43 -10.77 -9.74
CA ASP A 113 -5.51 -11.62 -8.97
C ASP A 113 -4.30 -10.83 -8.50
N ARG A 114 -3.71 -9.97 -9.34
CA ARG A 114 -2.59 -9.11 -8.96
C ARG A 114 -2.95 -8.19 -7.79
N ILE A 115 -4.10 -7.54 -7.87
CA ILE A 115 -4.60 -6.65 -6.83
C ILE A 115 -4.85 -7.40 -5.50
N ILE A 116 -5.40 -8.61 -5.58
CA ILE A 116 -5.70 -9.42 -4.41
C ILE A 116 -4.42 -10.01 -3.82
N ASP A 117 -3.45 -10.40 -4.64
CA ASP A 117 -2.15 -10.90 -4.22
C ASP A 117 -1.35 -9.84 -3.45
N GLU A 118 -1.41 -8.57 -3.86
CA GLU A 118 -0.82 -7.46 -3.09
C GLU A 118 -1.39 -7.35 -1.67
N LEU A 119 -2.68 -7.69 -1.47
CA LEU A 119 -3.31 -7.72 -0.15
C LEU A 119 -2.94 -8.98 0.64
N ARG A 120 -2.92 -10.14 -0.01
CA ARG A 120 -2.63 -11.43 0.62
C ARG A 120 -1.20 -11.54 1.10
N LEU A 121 -0.25 -10.85 0.45
CA LEU A 121 1.12 -10.75 0.94
C LEU A 121 1.15 -10.28 2.40
N GLY A 122 0.39 -9.25 2.78
CA GLY A 122 0.35 -8.80 4.20
C GLY A 122 -0.22 -9.84 5.17
N ILE A 123 -1.12 -10.71 4.71
CA ILE A 123 -1.86 -11.67 5.55
C ILE A 123 -1.09 -12.99 5.72
N GLY A 124 -0.27 -13.39 4.74
CA GLY A 124 0.54 -14.62 4.80
C GLY A 124 1.56 -14.66 5.94
N TYR A 125 1.96 -13.51 6.49
CA TYR A 125 2.92 -13.40 7.59
C TYR A 125 2.29 -13.47 8.99
N THR A 126 0.96 -13.49 9.08
CA THR A 126 0.22 -13.51 10.36
C THR A 126 0.63 -14.64 11.32
N PRO A 127 0.86 -15.91 10.91
CA PRO A 127 1.29 -16.95 11.86
C PRO A 127 2.68 -16.67 12.44
N ASN A 128 3.63 -16.20 11.63
CA ASN A 128 4.98 -15.88 12.09
C ASN A 128 4.99 -14.73 13.11
N ILE A 129 4.15 -13.71 12.91
CA ILE A 129 4.00 -12.59 13.85
C ILE A 129 3.44 -13.08 15.19
N ILE A 130 2.42 -13.96 15.16
CA ILE A 130 1.85 -14.54 16.38
C ILE A 130 2.91 -15.33 17.16
N PHE A 131 3.72 -16.15 16.49
CA PHE A 131 4.80 -16.89 17.14
C PHE A 131 5.87 -15.97 17.75
N ILE A 132 6.24 -14.89 17.07
CA ILE A 132 7.18 -13.89 17.61
C ILE A 132 6.60 -13.21 18.87
N LEU A 133 5.30 -12.87 18.87
CA LEU A 133 4.64 -12.30 20.04
C LEU A 133 4.61 -13.27 21.22
N ILE A 134 4.30 -14.56 20.98
CA ILE A 134 4.32 -15.61 22.00
C ILE A 134 5.73 -15.78 22.59
N CYS A 135 6.76 -15.85 21.74
CA CYS A 135 8.14 -15.95 22.21
C CYS A 135 8.57 -14.68 22.97
N GLY A 136 8.11 -13.49 22.58
CA GLY A 136 8.34 -12.25 23.31
C GLY A 136 7.76 -12.26 24.72
N ILE A 137 6.53 -12.76 24.88
CA ILE A 137 5.93 -13.00 26.21
C ILE A 137 6.78 -14.00 27.02
N GLY A 138 7.29 -15.05 26.37
CA GLY A 138 8.21 -16.01 26.97
C GLY A 138 9.50 -15.36 27.52
N VAL A 139 10.09 -14.42 26.79
CA VAL A 139 11.27 -13.66 27.26
C VAL A 139 10.92 -12.84 28.51
N VAL A 140 9.79 -12.12 28.51
CA VAL A 140 9.34 -11.34 29.68
C VAL A 140 9.09 -12.24 30.89
N SER A 141 8.43 -13.39 30.71
CA SER A 141 8.21 -14.36 31.78
C SER A 141 9.50 -14.97 32.33
N SER A 142 10.55 -15.06 31.52
CA SER A 142 11.85 -15.60 31.95
C SER A 142 12.52 -14.72 33.00
N PHE A 143 12.34 -13.39 32.91
CA PHE A 143 12.83 -12.46 33.93
C PHE A 143 12.11 -12.62 35.28
N TYR A 144 10.81 -12.93 35.26
CA TYR A 144 10.04 -13.22 36.47
C TYR A 144 10.51 -14.53 37.13
N ILE A 145 10.73 -15.57 36.32
CA ILE A 145 11.21 -16.89 36.78
C ILE A 145 12.63 -16.80 37.39
N MET A 146 13.50 -15.94 36.84
CA MET A 146 14.83 -15.68 37.43
C MET A 146 14.73 -15.12 38.85
N ALA A 147 13.76 -14.26 39.11
CA ALA A 147 13.60 -13.57 40.38
C ALA A 147 12.98 -14.46 41.47
N GLU A 148 12.00 -15.30 41.10
CA GLU A 148 11.20 -16.05 42.09
C GLU A 148 11.54 -17.55 42.20
N VAL A 149 12.05 -18.18 41.13
CA VAL A 149 12.19 -19.64 41.08
C VAL A 149 13.66 -20.06 41.02
N SER A 150 14.39 -19.64 39.99
CA SER A 150 15.81 -19.98 39.83
C SER A 150 16.45 -19.12 38.74
N GLY A 151 17.53 -18.43 39.09
CA GLY A 151 18.30 -17.62 38.15
C GLY A 151 18.87 -18.42 36.98
N VAL A 152 19.34 -19.66 37.23
CA VAL A 152 19.91 -20.52 36.18
C VAL A 152 18.84 -20.99 35.20
N PHE A 153 17.68 -21.41 35.72
CA PHE A 153 16.57 -21.87 34.87
C PHE A 153 15.99 -20.72 34.04
N GLY A 154 15.83 -19.54 34.64
CA GLY A 154 15.42 -18.34 33.91
C GLY A 154 16.42 -17.92 32.82
N LEU A 155 17.73 -18.09 33.04
CA LEU A 155 18.76 -17.82 32.03
C LEU A 155 18.65 -18.77 30.83
N ILE A 156 18.44 -20.06 31.08
CA ILE A 156 18.25 -21.06 30.04
C ILE A 156 17.01 -20.73 29.20
N MET A 157 15.89 -20.40 29.84
CA MET A 157 14.66 -20.03 29.16
C MET A 157 14.81 -18.73 28.35
N LEU A 158 15.51 -17.73 28.88
CA LEU A 158 15.80 -16.49 28.19
C LEU A 158 16.62 -16.71 26.91
N VAL A 159 17.65 -17.56 26.96
CA VAL A 159 18.45 -17.91 25.78
C VAL A 159 17.63 -18.72 24.77
N MET A 160 16.82 -19.67 25.23
CA MET A 160 15.92 -20.48 24.39
C MET A 160 14.90 -19.61 23.65
N TYR A 161 14.16 -18.75 24.36
CA TYR A 161 13.16 -17.87 23.74
C TYR A 161 13.81 -16.77 22.89
N GLY A 162 14.96 -16.24 23.31
CA GLY A 162 15.72 -15.24 22.54
C GLY A 162 16.22 -15.78 21.20
N THR A 163 16.81 -16.99 21.20
CA THR A 163 17.28 -17.65 19.97
C THR A 163 16.12 -18.07 19.07
N ALA A 164 15.01 -18.56 19.65
CA ALA A 164 13.78 -18.86 18.90
C ALA A 164 13.19 -17.60 18.25
N CYS A 165 13.06 -16.49 19.00
CA CYS A 165 12.63 -15.19 18.47
C CYS A 165 13.49 -14.75 17.28
N TYR A 166 14.81 -14.80 17.42
CA TYR A 166 15.74 -14.40 16.38
C TYR A 166 15.61 -15.26 15.12
N PHE A 167 15.53 -16.59 15.29
CA PHE A 167 15.39 -17.52 14.16
C PHE A 167 14.05 -17.34 13.44
N LEU A 168 12.96 -17.18 14.18
CA LEU A 168 11.63 -16.93 13.62
C LEU A 168 11.57 -15.58 12.89
N TYR A 169 12.22 -14.55 13.42
CA TYR A 169 12.36 -13.26 12.76
C TYR A 169 13.12 -13.38 11.43
N GLU A 170 14.27 -14.05 11.42
CA GLU A 170 15.05 -14.26 10.19
C GLU A 170 14.28 -15.10 9.15
N ARG A 171 13.53 -16.11 9.60
CA ARG A 171 12.66 -16.90 8.72
C ARG A 171 11.54 -16.04 8.14
N ALA A 172 10.82 -15.29 8.98
CA ALA A 172 9.75 -14.40 8.54
C ALA A 172 10.25 -13.34 7.55
N LYS A 173 11.45 -12.80 7.78
CA LYS A 173 12.11 -11.83 6.88
C LYS A 173 12.46 -12.48 5.54
N LYS A 174 13.03 -13.68 5.54
CA LYS A 174 13.36 -14.42 4.30
C LYS A 174 12.12 -14.75 3.50
N ASP A 175 11.08 -15.26 4.15
CA ASP A 175 9.79 -15.58 3.51
C ASP A 175 9.17 -14.31 2.91
N TYR A 176 9.21 -13.18 3.63
CA TYR A 176 8.76 -11.87 3.14
C TYR A 176 9.46 -11.44 1.86
N ILE A 177 10.79 -11.51 1.86
CA ILE A 177 11.59 -11.07 0.71
C ILE A 177 11.43 -12.03 -0.47
N ALA A 178 11.42 -13.34 -0.21
CA ALA A 178 11.29 -14.36 -1.24
C ALA A 178 9.94 -14.29 -1.96
N GLU A 179 8.85 -14.16 -1.20
CA GLU A 179 7.50 -14.11 -1.75
C GLU A 179 7.24 -12.81 -2.51
N ARG A 180 7.74 -11.67 -1.99
CA ARG A 180 7.72 -10.38 -2.67
C ARG A 180 8.51 -10.44 -3.99
N ARG A 181 9.68 -11.09 -4.01
CA ARG A 181 10.51 -11.23 -5.21
C ARG A 181 9.87 -12.17 -6.24
N HIS A 182 9.29 -13.28 -5.81
CA HIS A 182 8.69 -14.29 -6.70
C HIS A 182 7.37 -13.80 -7.33
N LYS A 183 6.45 -13.24 -6.52
CA LYS A 183 5.13 -12.80 -7.02
C LYS A 183 5.20 -11.55 -7.88
N ILE A 184 6.11 -10.61 -7.58
CA ILE A 184 6.19 -9.33 -8.33
C ILE A 184 7.00 -9.47 -9.63
N LEU A 185 8.04 -10.30 -9.68
CA LEU A 185 8.95 -10.34 -10.83
C LEU A 185 8.68 -11.47 -11.84
N ASN A 186 8.13 -12.61 -11.41
CA ASN A 186 8.00 -13.80 -12.27
C ASN A 186 6.57 -14.12 -12.71
N LYS A 187 5.54 -13.63 -12.00
CA LYS A 187 4.13 -13.95 -12.34
C LYS A 187 3.54 -13.04 -13.43
N TYR A 188 4.12 -11.86 -13.65
CA TYR A 188 3.59 -10.82 -14.54
C TYR A 188 4.62 -10.26 -15.55
N LYS A 189 5.69 -11.03 -15.82
CA LYS A 189 6.63 -10.83 -16.93
C LYS A 189 6.21 -11.70 -18.10
#